data_AF-A0A9Q5B3C4-F1
#
_entry.id   AF-A0A9Q5B3C4-F1
#
_cell.length_a   1.000
_cell.length_b   1.000
_cell.length_c   1.000
_cell.angle_alpha   90.00
_cell.angle_beta   90.00
_cell.angle_gamma   90.00
#
_symmetry.space_group_name_H-M   'P 1'
#
loop_
_entity.id
_entity.type
_entity.pdbx_description
1 polymer ?
#
loop_
_entity_poly.entity_id
_entity_poly.type
_entity_poly.pdbx_seq_one_letter_code
_entity_poly.pdbx_strand_id
1 'polypeptide(L)'
;MQDIWNQYYYDFDYTHTLSEGVTLNPGLHFYHTQDTGKALLGDIDNNTFSLHLALGIDGHKVTAVYQRVNGNTPFDYIYQGDSVYLDNSQQYSDFNGPNERSWKLQYEYDFAGLGIAGLTASASYSRGELDLTKADPNSIGYSNWYNPEGKNAHHWERDLGLKYVIQEGKAKDLAVTLRWATNRGNTAYQSVDNDVDEYRVIVDYPIDVF
;
A
#
# COMPACT_ATOMS: atom_id res chain seq x y z
N MET A 1 2.75 21.66 0.62
CA MET A 1 1.61 22.15 1.44
C MET A 1 2.08 23.35 2.23
N GLN A 2 1.45 24.52 2.07
CA GLN A 2 1.92 25.75 2.73
C GLN A 2 2.02 25.57 4.25
N ASP A 3 3.11 26.06 4.84
CA ASP A 3 3.39 26.04 6.28
C ASP A 3 3.42 24.65 6.95
N ILE A 4 3.39 23.55 6.18
CA ILE A 4 3.42 22.17 6.69
C ILE A 4 4.64 21.44 6.16
N TRP A 5 4.67 21.12 4.86
CA TRP A 5 5.82 20.47 4.21
C TRP A 5 5.98 20.84 2.74
N ASN A 6 7.16 20.60 2.20
CA ASN A 6 7.39 20.33 0.78
C ASN A 6 7.59 18.82 0.59
N GLN A 7 6.97 18.26 -0.44
CA GLN A 7 7.09 16.84 -0.76
C GLN A 7 7.49 16.70 -2.23
N TYR A 8 8.53 15.91 -2.47
CA TYR A 8 9.09 15.61 -3.77
C TYR A 8 8.89 14.12 -4.03
N TYR A 9 8.51 13.78 -5.26
CA TYR A 9 8.20 12.42 -5.65
C TYR A 9 8.94 12.07 -6.95
N TYR A 10 9.45 10.86 -6.99
CA TYR A 10 10.08 10.26 -8.16
C TYR A 10 9.63 8.81 -8.28
N ASP A 11 9.38 8.37 -9.50
CA ASP A 11 9.07 6.99 -9.80
C ASP A 11 9.85 6.46 -10.99
N PHE A 12 9.91 5.13 -11.03
CA PHE A 12 10.39 4.37 -12.15
C PHE A 12 9.56 3.11 -12.27
N ASP A 13 9.01 2.85 -13.45
CA ASP A 13 8.31 1.61 -13.78
C ASP A 13 8.77 1.16 -15.17
N TYR A 14 9.18 -0.11 -15.27
CA TYR A 14 9.60 -0.68 -16.54
C TYR A 14 9.05 -2.08 -16.69
N THR A 15 8.39 -2.38 -17.80
CA THR A 15 7.94 -3.74 -18.15
C THR A 15 8.77 -4.27 -19.32
N HIS A 16 9.41 -5.42 -19.11
CA HIS A 16 10.19 -6.13 -20.10
C HIS A 16 9.54 -7.47 -20.45
N THR A 17 9.23 -7.67 -21.73
CA THR A 17 8.76 -8.97 -22.24
C THR A 17 9.96 -9.88 -22.50
N LEU A 18 10.12 -10.91 -21.66
CA LEU A 18 11.22 -11.88 -21.78
C LEU A 18 10.98 -12.89 -22.91
N SER A 19 9.73 -13.30 -23.07
CA SER A 19 9.24 -14.18 -24.15
C SER A 19 7.72 -14.01 -24.31
N GLU A 20 7.13 -14.72 -25.25
CA GLU A 20 5.66 -14.86 -25.29
C GLU A 20 5.15 -15.37 -23.94
N GLY A 21 4.12 -14.71 -23.40
CA GLY A 21 3.52 -15.03 -22.10
C GLY A 21 4.33 -14.63 -20.86
N VAL A 22 5.60 -14.21 -20.97
CA VAL A 22 6.46 -13.95 -19.79
C VAL A 22 6.92 -12.50 -19.73
N THR A 23 6.63 -11.82 -18.62
CA THR A 23 7.01 -10.42 -18.37
C THR A 23 7.74 -10.25 -17.05
N LEU A 24 8.70 -9.33 -17.02
CA LEU A 24 9.38 -8.88 -15.81
C LEU A 24 9.16 -7.38 -15.64
N ASN A 25 8.75 -6.96 -14.46
CA ASN A 25 8.43 -5.56 -14.18
C ASN A 25 9.09 -5.11 -12.86
N PRO A 26 10.31 -4.55 -12.94
CA PRO A 26 10.89 -3.80 -11.83
C PRO A 26 10.33 -2.38 -11.75
N GLY A 27 10.17 -1.89 -10.53
CA GLY A 27 9.84 -0.49 -10.28
C GLY A 27 10.23 0.03 -8.91
N LEU A 28 10.11 1.35 -8.76
CA LEU A 28 10.53 2.13 -7.61
C LEU A 28 9.62 3.35 -7.45
N HIS A 29 9.25 3.65 -6.22
CA HIS A 29 8.69 4.91 -5.77
C HIS A 29 9.61 5.51 -4.70
N PHE A 30 9.86 6.82 -4.79
CA PHE A 30 10.64 7.56 -3.82
C PHE A 30 9.97 8.89 -3.47
N TYR A 31 9.83 9.13 -2.18
CA TYR A 31 9.35 10.38 -1.61
C TYR A 31 10.41 11.00 -0.69
N HIS A 32 10.60 12.30 -0.84
CA HIS A 32 11.32 13.14 0.10
C HIS A 32 10.36 14.20 0.65
N THR A 33 10.12 14.20 1.96
CA THR A 33 9.24 15.15 2.64
C THR A 33 10.04 15.92 3.68
N GLN A 34 9.97 17.24 3.61
CA GLN A 34 10.63 18.15 4.55
C GLN A 34 9.65 19.23 5.03
N ASP A 35 9.69 19.59 6.31
CA ASP A 35 8.85 20.68 6.82
C ASP A 35 9.16 22.03 6.15
N THR A 36 8.20 22.95 6.18
CA THR A 36 8.36 24.27 5.57
C THR A 36 7.57 25.36 6.30
N GLY A 37 8.03 26.61 6.19
CA GLY A 37 7.29 27.77 6.72
C GLY A 37 7.14 27.70 8.24
N LYS A 38 5.89 27.69 8.72
CA LYS A 38 5.60 27.59 10.17
C LYS A 38 5.74 26.18 10.76
N ALA A 39 5.99 25.16 9.94
CA ALA A 39 6.13 23.76 10.37
C ALA A 39 4.99 23.32 11.33
N LEU A 40 3.73 23.46 10.88
CA LEU A 40 2.56 23.26 11.73
C LEU A 40 2.40 21.81 12.27
N LEU A 41 3.09 20.83 11.68
CA LEU A 41 3.15 19.44 12.18
C LEU A 41 4.46 19.13 12.94
N GLY A 42 5.31 20.13 13.15
CA GLY A 42 6.65 20.00 13.71
C GLY A 42 7.71 19.70 12.64
N ASP A 43 8.91 19.36 13.11
CA ASP A 43 10.05 19.01 12.26
C ASP A 43 9.75 17.73 11.47
N ILE A 44 10.01 17.77 10.16
CA ILE A 44 9.82 16.63 9.27
C ILE A 44 11.07 16.49 8.40
N ASP A 45 11.73 15.34 8.51
CA ASP A 45 12.75 14.87 7.56
C ASP A 45 12.48 13.39 7.31
N ASN A 46 11.84 13.11 6.17
CA ASN A 46 11.35 11.79 5.84
C ASN A 46 11.71 11.43 4.40
N ASN A 47 12.37 10.29 4.24
CA ASN A 47 12.68 9.68 2.96
C ASN A 47 12.01 8.30 2.91
N THR A 48 11.06 8.12 2.01
CA THR A 48 10.30 6.87 1.89
C THR A 48 10.51 6.26 0.52
N PHE A 49 10.87 4.98 0.50
CA PHE A 49 11.15 4.23 -0.71
C PHE A 49 10.24 3.00 -0.75
N SER A 50 9.69 2.69 -1.91
CA SER A 50 8.95 1.46 -2.20
C SER A 50 9.52 0.85 -3.48
N LEU A 51 9.88 -0.42 -3.44
CA LEU A 51 10.50 -1.14 -4.55
C LEU A 51 9.64 -2.35 -4.86
N HIS A 52 9.39 -2.61 -6.13
CA HIS A 52 8.71 -3.83 -6.55
C HIS A 52 9.46 -4.56 -7.66
N LEU A 53 9.23 -5.88 -7.70
CA LEU A 53 9.60 -6.74 -8.82
C LEU A 53 8.44 -7.71 -9.06
N ALA A 54 7.80 -7.59 -10.22
CA ALA A 54 6.74 -8.47 -10.66
C ALA A 54 7.23 -9.41 -11.78
N LEU A 55 6.83 -10.67 -11.69
CA LEU A 55 6.99 -11.70 -12.73
C LEU A 55 5.60 -12.13 -13.19
N GLY A 56 5.29 -11.85 -14.45
CA GLY A 56 4.08 -12.33 -15.12
C GLY A 56 4.36 -13.58 -15.96
N ILE A 57 3.49 -14.57 -15.87
CA ILE A 57 3.48 -15.78 -16.71
C ILE A 57 2.02 -16.07 -17.09
N ASP A 58 1.65 -15.76 -18.33
CA ASP A 58 0.28 -15.83 -18.85
C ASP A 58 -0.71 -15.11 -17.92
N GLY A 59 -1.69 -15.83 -17.36
CA GLY A 59 -2.66 -15.29 -16.41
C GLY A 59 -2.11 -15.11 -14.99
N HIS A 60 -0.90 -15.56 -14.68
CA HIS A 60 -0.30 -15.50 -13.34
C HIS A 60 0.60 -14.28 -13.19
N LYS A 61 0.57 -13.63 -12.03
CA LYS A 61 1.54 -12.59 -11.67
C LYS A 61 1.96 -12.75 -10.21
N VAL A 62 3.26 -12.79 -9.94
CA VAL A 62 3.82 -12.76 -8.59
C VAL A 62 4.64 -11.48 -8.43
N THR A 63 4.34 -10.71 -7.39
CA THR A 63 5.02 -9.44 -7.09
C THR A 63 5.65 -9.50 -5.70
N ALA A 64 6.94 -9.22 -5.63
CA ALA A 64 7.65 -8.99 -4.38
C ALA A 64 7.88 -7.49 -4.19
N VAL A 65 7.69 -7.01 -2.97
CA VAL A 65 7.81 -5.59 -2.62
C VAL A 65 8.67 -5.43 -1.38
N TYR A 66 9.48 -4.38 -1.37
CA TYR A 66 10.19 -3.90 -0.20
C TYR A 66 9.94 -2.41 -0.01
N GLN A 67 9.58 -1.99 1.19
CA GLN A 67 9.31 -0.60 1.53
C GLN A 67 10.07 -0.19 2.79
N ARG A 68 10.58 1.04 2.78
CA ARG A 68 11.35 1.62 3.88
C ARG A 68 10.93 3.06 4.08
N VAL A 69 10.49 3.37 5.29
CA VAL A 69 10.38 4.75 5.78
C VAL A 69 11.67 5.07 6.55
N ASN A 70 12.35 6.13 6.15
CA ASN A 70 13.54 6.65 6.81
C ASN A 70 13.27 8.07 7.32
N GLY A 71 12.80 8.13 8.55
CA GLY A 71 12.41 9.34 9.25
C GLY A 71 11.79 8.98 10.61
N ASN A 72 11.89 9.89 11.58
CA ASN A 72 11.24 9.74 12.89
C ASN A 72 9.76 10.12 12.88
N THR A 73 9.26 10.56 11.74
CA THR A 73 7.83 10.75 11.42
C THR A 73 7.38 9.64 10.46
N PRO A 74 6.09 9.24 10.46
CA PRO A 74 5.56 8.37 9.41
C PRO A 74 5.66 9.05 8.03
N PHE A 75 5.56 8.25 6.97
CA PHE A 75 5.25 8.81 5.65
C PHE A 75 3.80 9.30 5.65
N ASP A 76 3.62 10.54 5.22
CA ASP A 76 2.35 11.24 5.29
C ASP A 76 2.03 11.88 3.94
N TYR A 77 0.74 11.97 3.63
CA TYR A 77 0.21 12.37 2.33
C TYR A 77 -1.18 12.98 2.48
N ILE A 78 -1.63 13.70 1.45
CA ILE A 78 -2.97 14.29 1.47
C ILE A 78 -3.99 13.21 1.07
N TYR A 79 -4.99 12.96 1.92
CA TYR A 79 -6.07 11.97 1.72
C TYR A 79 -7.03 12.23 0.54
N GLN A 80 -6.67 13.07 -0.44
CA GLN A 80 -7.51 13.33 -1.61
C GLN A 80 -7.04 12.51 -2.82
N GLY A 81 -7.85 11.51 -3.22
CA GLY A 81 -7.75 10.82 -4.51
C GLY A 81 -6.63 9.80 -4.64
N ASP A 82 -6.69 8.70 -3.88
CA ASP A 82 -5.76 7.55 -3.95
C ASP A 82 -4.27 7.96 -4.07
N SER A 83 -3.91 9.04 -3.36
CA SER A 83 -2.66 9.81 -3.55
C SER A 83 -1.39 9.12 -3.01
N VAL A 84 -1.45 7.82 -2.76
CA VAL A 84 -0.32 7.04 -2.23
C VAL A 84 0.25 6.17 -3.32
N TYR A 85 1.44 6.52 -3.80
CA TYR A 85 2.22 5.66 -4.69
C TYR A 85 3.23 4.86 -3.85
N LEU A 86 2.71 3.96 -3.02
CA LEU A 86 3.51 3.01 -2.24
C LEU A 86 3.06 1.60 -2.58
N ASP A 87 4.00 0.77 -3.03
CA ASP A 87 3.74 -0.61 -3.42
C ASP A 87 3.22 -1.46 -2.24
N ASN A 88 3.46 -1.03 -0.99
CA ASN A 88 2.99 -1.72 0.20
C ASN A 88 1.76 -1.06 0.86
N SER A 89 1.10 -0.08 0.23
CA SER A 89 -0.21 0.39 0.67
C SER A 89 -1.26 -0.72 0.50
N GLN A 90 -1.83 -1.19 1.61
CA GLN A 90 -2.81 -2.30 1.65
C GLN A 90 -4.22 -1.80 1.97
N GLN A 91 -5.19 -2.70 2.09
CA GLN A 91 -6.58 -2.32 2.33
C GLN A 91 -6.80 -1.55 3.64
N TYR A 92 -6.07 -1.92 4.69
CA TYR A 92 -6.18 -1.34 6.02
C TYR A 92 -4.94 -0.52 6.38
N SER A 93 -3.73 -1.09 6.30
CA SER A 93 -2.48 -0.42 6.66
C SER A 93 -1.66 0.00 5.45
N ASP A 94 -1.04 1.18 5.52
CA ASP A 94 -0.11 1.69 4.52
C ASP A 94 1.34 1.21 4.71
N PHE A 95 1.65 0.55 5.85
CA PHE A 95 3.02 0.15 6.25
C PHE A 95 4.01 1.34 6.20
N ASN A 96 3.53 2.49 6.65
CA ASN A 96 4.13 3.82 6.49
C ASN A 96 4.60 4.44 7.82
N GLY A 97 4.73 3.65 8.89
CA GLY A 97 5.14 4.13 10.20
C GLY A 97 6.57 4.70 10.24
N PRO A 98 6.91 5.50 11.26
CA PRO A 98 8.24 6.07 11.40
C PRO A 98 9.30 4.98 11.48
N ASN A 99 10.37 5.14 10.72
CA ASN A 99 11.46 4.17 10.62
C ASN A 99 11.00 2.73 10.24
N GLU A 100 9.83 2.55 9.63
CA GLU A 100 9.31 1.23 9.30
C GLU A 100 10.09 0.56 8.16
N ARG A 101 10.30 -0.75 8.31
CA ARG A 101 10.80 -1.68 7.30
C ARG A 101 9.66 -2.64 7.00
N SER A 102 9.24 -2.74 5.75
CA SER A 102 8.17 -3.65 5.39
C SER A 102 8.41 -4.34 4.06
N TRP A 103 7.78 -5.48 3.89
CA TRP A 103 7.81 -6.24 2.64
C TRP A 103 6.44 -6.82 2.37
N LYS A 104 6.19 -7.13 1.10
CA LYS A 104 4.99 -7.84 0.65
C LYS A 104 5.32 -8.89 -0.39
N LEU A 105 4.58 -9.99 -0.34
CA LEU A 105 4.45 -10.92 -1.45
C LEU A 105 3.00 -10.94 -1.90
N GLN A 106 2.78 -10.73 -3.19
CA GLN A 106 1.45 -10.68 -3.79
C GLN A 106 1.38 -11.64 -4.97
N TYR A 107 0.24 -12.31 -5.09
CA TYR A 107 -0.11 -13.15 -6.22
C TYR A 107 -1.43 -12.67 -6.81
N GLU A 108 -1.48 -12.59 -8.13
CA GLU A 108 -2.67 -12.25 -8.91
C GLU A 108 -2.89 -13.30 -10.01
N TYR A 109 -4.16 -13.53 -10.32
CA TYR A 109 -4.56 -14.46 -11.37
C TYR A 109 -5.72 -13.91 -12.21
N ASP A 110 -5.56 -13.96 -13.53
CA ASP A 110 -6.61 -13.72 -14.53
C ASP A 110 -7.17 -15.05 -15.04
N PHE A 111 -8.47 -15.27 -14.84
CA PHE A 111 -9.16 -16.50 -15.21
C PHE A 111 -9.60 -16.53 -16.69
N ALA A 112 -9.28 -15.50 -17.50
CA ALA A 112 -9.59 -15.49 -18.93
C ALA A 112 -9.01 -16.72 -19.66
N GLY A 113 -7.80 -17.16 -19.29
CA GLY A 113 -7.18 -18.39 -19.83
C GLY A 113 -7.93 -19.68 -19.50
N LEU A 114 -8.81 -19.66 -18.49
CA LEU A 114 -9.70 -20.76 -18.12
C LEU A 114 -11.13 -20.59 -18.68
N GLY A 115 -11.34 -19.60 -19.55
CA GLY A 115 -12.65 -19.33 -20.16
C GLY A 115 -13.60 -18.49 -19.30
N ILE A 116 -13.13 -17.93 -18.17
CA ILE A 116 -13.93 -17.05 -17.30
C ILE A 116 -13.41 -15.62 -17.43
N ALA A 117 -13.68 -15.00 -18.58
CA ALA A 117 -13.28 -13.63 -18.84
C ALA A 117 -13.92 -12.65 -17.83
N GLY A 118 -13.14 -11.68 -17.37
CA GLY A 118 -13.59 -10.68 -16.40
C GLY A 118 -13.46 -11.08 -14.93
N LEU A 119 -13.13 -12.34 -14.63
CA LEU A 119 -12.84 -12.80 -13.26
C LEU A 119 -11.34 -12.69 -12.97
N THR A 120 -10.99 -11.97 -11.91
CA THR A 120 -9.61 -11.84 -11.41
C THR A 120 -9.57 -12.05 -9.90
N ALA A 121 -8.51 -12.68 -9.40
CA ALA A 121 -8.29 -12.83 -7.96
C ALA A 121 -6.90 -12.37 -7.55
N SER A 122 -6.77 -11.93 -6.30
CA SER A 122 -5.49 -11.55 -5.70
C SER A 122 -5.38 -12.05 -4.27
N ALA A 123 -4.16 -12.32 -3.83
CA ALA A 123 -3.81 -12.57 -2.45
C ALA A 123 -2.49 -11.90 -2.12
N SER A 124 -2.40 -11.19 -1.00
CA SER A 124 -1.14 -10.61 -0.51
C SER A 124 -0.88 -10.98 0.94
N TYR A 125 0.40 -10.97 1.30
CA TYR A 125 0.84 -10.96 2.69
C TYR A 125 1.92 -9.90 2.83
N SER A 126 1.68 -8.96 3.73
CA SER A 126 2.56 -7.86 4.07
C SER A 126 3.01 -7.97 5.52
N ARG A 127 4.26 -7.61 5.80
CA ARG A 127 4.79 -7.56 7.17
C ARG A 127 5.69 -6.35 7.36
N GLY A 128 5.52 -5.68 8.48
CA GLY A 128 6.26 -4.47 8.87
C GLY A 128 6.86 -4.58 10.26
N GLU A 129 8.01 -3.94 10.46
CA GLU A 129 8.65 -3.76 11.76
C GLU A 129 9.18 -2.34 11.91
N LEU A 130 9.08 -1.80 13.13
CA LEU A 130 9.52 -0.46 13.47
C LEU A 130 9.84 -0.31 14.96
N ASP A 131 10.56 0.76 15.28
CA ASP A 131 10.95 1.12 16.64
C ASP A 131 10.24 2.41 17.04
N LEU A 132 9.12 2.27 17.75
CA LEU A 132 8.29 3.39 18.19
C LEU A 132 8.99 4.28 19.23
N THR A 133 10.10 3.83 19.84
CA THR A 133 10.87 4.65 20.79
C THR A 133 11.63 5.78 20.10
N LYS A 134 11.76 5.72 18.77
CA LYS A 134 12.46 6.72 17.95
C LYS A 134 11.59 7.89 17.49
N ALA A 135 10.27 7.75 17.56
CA ALA A 135 9.38 8.87 17.31
C ALA A 135 9.60 9.95 18.39
N ASP A 136 9.44 11.23 18.06
CA ASP A 136 9.55 12.29 19.06
C ASP A 136 8.24 12.37 19.86
N PRO A 137 8.26 12.12 21.19
CA PRO A 137 7.06 12.25 22.02
C PRO A 137 6.50 13.68 22.08
N ASN A 138 7.29 14.69 21.70
CA ASN A 138 6.88 16.09 21.66
C ASN A 138 6.54 16.58 20.24
N SER A 139 6.55 15.70 19.23
CA SER A 139 6.15 16.07 17.89
C SER A 139 4.71 16.58 17.89
N ILE A 140 4.48 17.74 17.27
CA ILE A 140 3.17 18.39 17.20
C ILE A 140 2.19 17.51 16.41
N GLY A 141 2.63 16.96 15.28
CA GLY A 141 1.80 16.16 14.39
C GLY A 141 1.84 14.65 14.65
N TYR A 142 2.95 14.12 15.19
CA TYR A 142 3.25 12.68 15.13
C TYR A 142 3.61 12.05 16.49
N SER A 143 3.37 12.75 17.61
CA SER A 143 3.67 12.22 18.96
C SER A 143 2.91 10.95 19.32
N ASN A 144 1.77 10.70 18.68
CA ASN A 144 0.98 9.47 18.87
C ASN A 144 1.74 8.19 18.48
N TRP A 145 2.78 8.30 17.65
CA TRP A 145 3.62 7.16 17.28
C TRP A 145 4.64 6.78 18.37
N TYR A 146 4.87 7.63 19.36
CA TYR A 146 5.83 7.32 20.41
C TYR A 146 5.27 6.31 21.41
N ASN A 147 6.01 5.22 21.62
CA ASN A 147 5.76 4.29 22.71
C ASN A 147 7.10 3.84 23.32
N PRO A 148 7.35 4.08 24.63
CA PRO A 148 8.60 3.69 25.29
C PRO A 148 8.82 2.17 25.33
N GLU A 149 7.76 1.37 25.23
CA GLU A 149 7.82 -0.10 25.17
C GLU A 149 7.79 -0.63 23.72
N GLY A 150 7.80 0.27 22.73
CA GLY A 150 7.54 -0.06 21.33
C GLY A 150 8.75 -0.38 20.47
N LYS A 151 9.89 -0.75 21.09
CA LYS A 151 11.15 -1.01 20.38
C LYS A 151 11.07 -2.12 19.32
N ASN A 152 10.27 -3.15 19.61
CA ASN A 152 10.10 -4.33 18.76
C ASN A 152 8.68 -4.38 18.17
N ALA A 153 8.08 -3.23 17.89
CA ALA A 153 6.76 -3.16 17.29
C ALA A 153 6.79 -3.79 15.89
N HIS A 154 5.81 -4.63 15.60
CA HIS A 154 5.65 -5.24 14.30
C HIS A 154 4.21 -5.63 14.06
N HIS A 155 3.85 -5.70 12.79
CA HIS A 155 2.50 -6.03 12.35
C HIS A 155 2.54 -6.74 11.00
N TRP A 156 1.42 -7.35 10.64
CA TRP A 156 1.22 -7.96 9.35
C TRP A 156 -0.22 -7.79 8.89
N GLU A 157 -0.38 -7.81 7.58
CA GLU A 157 -1.67 -7.76 6.91
C GLU A 157 -1.75 -8.83 5.84
N ARG A 158 -2.91 -9.47 5.72
CA ARG A 158 -3.21 -10.40 4.64
C ARG A 158 -4.48 -9.94 3.95
N ASP A 159 -4.38 -9.67 2.65
CA ASP A 159 -5.50 -9.28 1.82
C ASP A 159 -5.88 -10.37 0.81
N LEU A 160 -7.17 -10.57 0.64
CA LEU A 160 -7.77 -11.39 -0.40
C LEU A 160 -8.70 -10.53 -1.25
N GLY A 161 -8.55 -10.59 -2.56
CA GLY A 161 -9.36 -9.86 -3.52
C GLY A 161 -10.00 -10.80 -4.54
N LEU A 162 -11.26 -10.53 -4.87
CA LEU A 162 -11.96 -11.17 -5.98
C LEU A 162 -12.77 -10.11 -6.71
N LYS A 163 -12.59 -9.99 -8.03
CA LYS A 163 -13.34 -9.07 -8.87
C LYS A 163 -13.93 -9.80 -10.06
N TYR A 164 -15.19 -9.51 -10.37
CA TYR A 164 -15.84 -9.97 -11.58
C TYR A 164 -16.47 -8.81 -12.34
N VAL A 165 -16.13 -8.67 -13.62
CA VAL A 165 -16.74 -7.70 -14.54
C VAL A 165 -17.59 -8.46 -15.54
N ILE A 166 -18.87 -8.10 -15.66
CA ILE A 166 -19.77 -8.73 -16.63
C ILE A 166 -19.34 -8.34 -18.05
N GLN A 167 -19.05 -9.34 -18.87
CA GLN A 167 -18.44 -9.13 -20.19
C GLN A 167 -19.44 -8.78 -21.31
N GLU A 168 -20.72 -9.16 -21.16
CA GLU A 168 -21.73 -9.02 -22.20
C GLU A 168 -23.16 -8.85 -21.65
N GLY A 169 -24.09 -8.52 -22.54
CA GLY A 169 -25.51 -8.39 -22.23
C GLY A 169 -25.88 -7.04 -21.58
N LYS A 170 -27.03 -7.01 -20.91
CA LYS A 170 -27.63 -5.78 -20.37
C LYS A 170 -26.90 -5.19 -19.17
N ALA A 171 -26.09 -5.99 -18.49
CA ALA A 171 -25.31 -5.58 -17.34
C ALA A 171 -23.81 -5.56 -17.65
N LYS A 172 -23.45 -5.50 -18.95
CA LYS A 172 -22.05 -5.35 -19.38
C LYS A 172 -21.39 -4.21 -18.62
N ASP A 173 -20.13 -4.40 -18.24
CA ASP A 173 -19.29 -3.45 -17.51
C ASP A 173 -19.67 -3.26 -16.03
N LEU A 174 -20.77 -3.88 -15.55
CA LEU A 174 -21.02 -4.00 -14.12
C LEU A 174 -19.92 -4.83 -13.46
N ALA A 175 -19.30 -4.27 -12.43
CA ALA A 175 -18.24 -4.89 -11.66
C ALA A 175 -18.68 -5.15 -10.22
N VAL A 176 -18.36 -6.33 -9.71
CA VAL A 176 -18.45 -6.64 -8.28
C VAL A 176 -17.05 -6.95 -7.77
N THR A 177 -16.61 -6.23 -6.74
CA THR A 177 -15.33 -6.46 -6.07
C THR A 177 -15.57 -6.84 -4.61
N LEU A 178 -15.01 -7.98 -4.20
CA LEU A 178 -14.96 -8.46 -2.83
C LEU A 178 -13.53 -8.30 -2.33
N ARG A 179 -13.36 -7.73 -1.14
CA ARG A 179 -12.05 -7.63 -0.50
C ARG A 179 -12.13 -8.01 0.97
N TRP A 180 -11.16 -8.78 1.44
CA TRP A 180 -11.03 -9.16 2.84
C TRP A 180 -9.59 -8.93 3.32
N ALA A 181 -9.42 -8.04 4.29
CA ALA A 181 -8.17 -7.79 4.98
C ALA A 181 -8.20 -8.33 6.42
N THR A 182 -7.09 -8.93 6.85
CA THR A 182 -6.83 -9.27 8.25
C THR A 182 -5.52 -8.60 8.65
N ASN A 183 -5.58 -7.61 9.54
CA ASN A 183 -4.42 -6.91 10.09
C ASN A 183 -4.20 -7.29 11.55
N ARG A 184 -2.97 -7.60 11.94
CA ARG A 184 -2.60 -7.88 13.34
C ARG A 184 -1.25 -7.25 13.69
N GLY A 185 -1.19 -6.61 14.85
CA GLY A 185 0.03 -6.12 15.48
C GLY A 185 0.39 -6.91 16.74
N ASN A 186 1.66 -6.86 17.16
CA ASN A 186 2.01 -7.26 18.53
C ASN A 186 1.56 -6.19 19.55
N THR A 187 1.65 -6.50 20.85
CA THR A 187 1.23 -5.57 21.92
C THR A 187 1.85 -4.19 21.82
N ALA A 188 3.11 -4.10 21.40
CA ALA A 188 3.79 -2.82 21.16
C ALA A 188 3.14 -2.02 20.03
N TYR A 189 2.87 -2.66 18.89
CA TYR A 189 2.24 -2.02 17.73
C TYR A 189 0.78 -1.62 17.98
N GLN A 190 0.06 -2.37 18.82
CA GLN A 190 -1.35 -2.06 19.16
C GLN A 190 -1.54 -0.74 19.93
N SER A 191 -0.44 -0.05 20.30
CA SER A 191 -0.50 1.31 20.82
C SER A 191 -0.72 2.39 19.76
N VAL A 192 -0.42 2.08 18.49
CA VAL A 192 -0.49 3.02 17.36
C VAL A 192 -1.51 2.62 16.30
N ASP A 193 -1.93 1.35 16.28
CA ASP A 193 -2.89 0.80 15.32
C ASP A 193 -3.71 -0.35 15.94
N ASN A 194 -4.68 -0.92 15.23
CA ASN A 194 -5.60 -1.93 15.79
C ASN A 194 -5.59 -3.26 15.03
N ASP A 195 -5.85 -4.35 15.76
CA ASP A 195 -6.17 -5.64 15.15
C ASP A 195 -7.57 -5.58 14.51
N VAL A 196 -7.67 -5.82 13.20
CA VAL A 196 -8.91 -5.69 12.44
C VAL A 196 -9.12 -6.87 11.47
N ASP A 197 -10.37 -7.32 11.33
CA ASP A 197 -10.84 -8.04 10.16
C ASP A 197 -11.84 -7.15 9.40
N GLU A 198 -11.51 -6.82 8.16
CA GLU A 198 -12.30 -5.90 7.36
C GLU A 198 -12.79 -6.57 6.07
N TYR A 199 -14.09 -6.45 5.78
CA TYR A 199 -14.69 -6.97 4.57
C TYR A 199 -15.39 -5.85 3.79
N ARG A 200 -15.04 -5.69 2.51
CA ARG A 200 -15.63 -4.69 1.60
C ARG A 200 -16.29 -5.38 0.42
N VAL A 201 -17.49 -4.91 0.08
CA VAL A 201 -18.22 -5.27 -1.15
C VAL A 201 -18.48 -4.00 -1.93
N ILE A 202 -17.98 -3.93 -3.16
CA ILE A 202 -18.09 -2.77 -4.04
C ILE A 202 -18.82 -3.20 -5.31
N VAL A 203 -19.83 -2.43 -5.69
CA VAL A 203 -20.60 -2.63 -6.92
C VAL A 203 -20.52 -1.37 -7.75
N ASP A 204 -19.84 -1.46 -8.88
CA ASP A 204 -19.68 -0.36 -9.82
C ASP A 204 -20.46 -0.67 -11.10
N TYR A 205 -21.30 0.26 -11.55
CA TYR A 205 -21.99 0.14 -12.83
C TYR A 205 -21.83 1.42 -13.65
N PRO A 206 -20.87 1.47 -14.59
CA PRO A 206 -20.70 2.62 -15.46
C PRO A 206 -21.87 2.71 -16.45
N ILE A 207 -22.38 3.93 -16.63
CA ILE A 207 -23.43 4.22 -17.60
C ILE A 207 -22.90 5.30 -18.52
N ASP A 208 -22.63 4.93 -19.77
CA ASP A 208 -22.34 5.88 -20.83
C ASP A 208 -23.66 6.56 -21.22
N VAL A 209 -23.79 7.82 -20.86
CA VAL A 209 -24.83 8.70 -21.34
C VAL A 209 -24.15 9.59 -22.37
N PHE A 210 -24.60 9.51 -23.64
CA PHE A 210 -24.13 10.20 -24.86
C PHE A 210 -22.73 9.88 -25.42
#